data_AF-A0A1G1Z4B0-F1
#
_entry.id   AF-A0A1G1Z4B0-F1
#
_cell.length_a   1.000
_cell.length_b   1.000
_cell.length_c   1.000
_cell.angle_alpha   90.00
_cell.angle_beta   90.00
_cell.angle_gamma   90.00
#
_symmetry.space_group_name_H-M   'P 1'
#
loop_
_entity.id
_entity.type
_entity.pdbx_description
1 polymer ?
#
loop_
_entity_poly.entity_id
_entity_poly.type
_entity_poly.pdbx_seq_one_letter_code
_entity_poly.pdbx_strand_id
1 'polypeptide(L)'
;MLNIPRQKVLERWDELPLSIREALFSEEYDDALERIGEGNSLNEEQAEFLYTDVGDVLRGFLKPTELPKMLEEDLHIPPDIATLISEEVRIKIFDPLGSELTNVYKPFSSTSSSFSSKATPFILHKHEEVVPMEGAHPSAEFERPVFYKEHTFQGTQPSFEEPSVTARLEIGGTPIISEKEEPKSVETPREQERVVHYSELRTPLNPFGGQQSSKNVLDLSKKKDKTSEDGGPHLEGNVVDLS
;
A
#
# COMPACT_ATOMS: atom_id res chain seq x y z
N MET A 1 -1.02 -9.26 -11.37
CA MET A 1 -1.07 -7.90 -10.85
C MET A 1 -0.21 -7.01 -11.73
N LEU A 2 -0.73 -5.87 -12.15
CA LEU A 2 0.03 -4.90 -12.93
C LEU A 2 1.10 -4.23 -12.06
N ASN A 3 2.37 -4.33 -12.46
CA ASN A 3 3.45 -3.65 -11.76
C ASN A 3 3.51 -2.17 -12.16
N ILE A 4 2.67 -1.34 -11.53
CA ILE A 4 2.59 0.10 -11.78
C ILE A 4 3.43 0.83 -10.72
N PRO A 5 4.45 1.61 -11.10
CA PRO A 5 5.25 2.33 -10.12
C PRO A 5 4.40 3.38 -9.40
N ARG A 6 4.54 3.48 -8.07
CA ARG A 6 3.76 4.42 -7.22
C ARG A 6 3.75 5.85 -7.75
N GLN A 7 4.86 6.32 -8.30
CA GLN A 7 4.96 7.67 -8.88
C GLN A 7 3.97 7.87 -10.03
N LYS A 8 3.82 6.89 -10.91
CA LYS A 8 2.89 6.96 -12.04
C LYS A 8 1.44 6.95 -11.58
N VAL A 9 1.14 6.23 -10.51
CA VAL A 9 -0.19 6.25 -9.86
C VAL A 9 -0.50 7.65 -9.33
N LEU A 10 0.47 8.31 -8.68
CA LEU A 10 0.31 9.67 -8.16
C LEU A 10 0.16 10.72 -9.26
N GLU A 11 0.98 10.66 -10.31
CA GLU A 11 0.84 11.53 -11.48
C GLU A 11 -0.54 11.40 -12.11
N ARG A 12 -1.04 10.17 -12.22
CA ARG A 12 -2.36 9.91 -12.75
C ARG A 12 -3.47 10.37 -11.82
N TRP A 13 -3.25 10.29 -10.51
CA TRP A 13 -4.21 10.69 -9.48
C TRP A 13 -4.61 12.16 -9.58
N ASP A 14 -3.65 13.05 -9.87
CA ASP A 14 -3.91 14.48 -9.99
C ASP A 14 -4.71 14.83 -11.25
N GLU A 15 -4.63 14.00 -12.29
CA GLU A 15 -5.35 14.17 -13.56
C GLU A 15 -6.78 13.61 -13.54
N LEU A 16 -7.13 12.79 -12.53
CA LEU A 16 -8.43 12.14 -12.47
C LEU A 16 -9.55 13.15 -12.18
N PRO A 17 -10.72 13.01 -12.84
CA PRO A 17 -11.92 13.74 -12.48
C PRO A 17 -12.26 13.57 -11.00
N LEU A 18 -12.77 14.65 -10.37
CA LEU A 18 -13.13 14.62 -8.95
C LEU A 18 -14.12 13.50 -8.63
N SER A 19 -15.11 13.30 -9.50
CA SER A 19 -16.10 12.22 -9.41
C SER A 19 -15.49 10.82 -9.30
N ILE A 20 -14.43 10.52 -10.07
CA ILE A 20 -13.74 9.21 -10.01
C ILE A 20 -12.94 9.08 -8.72
N ARG A 21 -12.31 10.17 -8.27
CA ARG A 21 -11.56 10.16 -6.99
C ARG A 21 -12.48 10.00 -5.79
N GLU A 22 -13.63 10.68 -5.80
CA GLU A 22 -14.64 10.54 -4.77
C GLU A 22 -15.24 9.13 -4.76
N ALA A 23 -15.49 8.55 -5.94
CA ALA A 23 -15.97 7.18 -6.04
C ALA A 23 -14.95 6.15 -5.52
N LEU A 24 -13.65 6.36 -5.72
CA LEU A 24 -12.61 5.46 -5.18
C LEU A 24 -12.51 5.47 -3.65
N PHE A 25 -13.09 6.47 -2.98
CA PHE A 25 -13.11 6.60 -1.52
C PHE A 25 -14.53 6.65 -0.96
N SER A 26 -15.54 6.32 -1.78
CA SER A 26 -16.91 6.31 -1.31
C SER A 26 -17.19 5.01 -0.59
N GLU A 27 -17.97 5.10 0.49
CA GLU A 27 -18.45 3.92 1.21
C GLU A 27 -19.20 2.97 0.25
N GLU A 28 -19.97 3.52 -0.69
CA GLU A 28 -20.71 2.78 -1.72
C GLU A 28 -19.80 1.90 -2.60
N TYR A 29 -18.58 2.33 -2.88
CA TYR A 29 -17.61 1.58 -3.68
C TYR A 29 -17.06 0.39 -2.90
N ASP A 30 -16.63 0.62 -1.66
CA ASP A 30 -16.14 -0.43 -0.77
C ASP A 30 -17.25 -1.47 -0.51
N ASP A 31 -18.44 -0.99 -0.18
CA ASP A 31 -19.66 -1.78 0.00
C ASP A 31 -20.01 -2.63 -1.24
N ALA A 32 -19.81 -2.09 -2.44
CA ALA A 32 -20.10 -2.80 -3.68
C ALA A 32 -19.07 -3.91 -3.91
N LEU A 33 -17.79 -3.64 -3.69
CA LEU A 33 -16.72 -4.62 -3.87
C LEU A 33 -16.76 -5.72 -2.81
N GLU A 34 -17.02 -5.39 -1.55
CA GLU A 34 -17.21 -6.37 -0.48
C GLU A 34 -18.35 -7.33 -0.82
N ARG A 35 -19.52 -6.82 -1.21
CA ARG A 35 -20.66 -7.66 -1.62
C ARG A 35 -20.37 -8.54 -2.84
N ILE A 36 -19.59 -8.04 -3.79
CA ILE A 36 -19.19 -8.83 -4.98
C ILE A 36 -18.23 -9.95 -4.57
N GLY A 37 -17.26 -9.65 -3.70
CA GLY A 37 -16.32 -10.63 -3.18
C GLY A 37 -16.99 -11.72 -2.34
N GLU A 38 -17.84 -11.33 -1.39
CA GLU A 38 -18.61 -12.26 -0.57
C GLU A 38 -19.57 -13.12 -1.42
N GLY A 39 -20.29 -12.49 -2.35
CA GLY A 39 -21.23 -13.17 -3.24
C GLY A 39 -20.58 -14.25 -4.12
N ASN A 40 -19.29 -14.09 -4.43
CA ASN A 40 -18.51 -15.04 -5.22
C ASN A 40 -17.55 -15.89 -4.37
N SER A 41 -17.67 -15.84 -3.03
CA SER A 41 -16.84 -16.59 -2.08
C SER A 41 -15.32 -16.36 -2.25
N LEU A 42 -14.93 -15.12 -2.58
CA LEU A 42 -13.54 -14.72 -2.63
C LEU A 42 -12.95 -14.70 -1.20
N ASN A 43 -11.71 -15.14 -1.06
CA ASN A 43 -10.98 -14.98 0.19
C ASN A 43 -10.44 -13.53 0.34
N GLU A 44 -9.87 -13.20 1.50
CA GLU A 44 -9.36 -11.84 1.79
C GLU A 44 -8.26 -11.40 0.80
N GLU A 45 -7.35 -12.31 0.45
CA GLU A 45 -6.28 -12.02 -0.53
C GLU A 45 -6.84 -11.75 -1.94
N GLN A 46 -7.81 -12.56 -2.39
CA GLN A 46 -8.49 -12.40 -3.67
C GLN A 46 -9.32 -11.12 -3.72
N ALA A 47 -9.94 -10.74 -2.60
CA ALA A 47 -10.60 -9.46 -2.47
C ALA A 47 -9.58 -8.33 -2.62
N GLU A 48 -8.41 -8.38 -1.98
CA GLU A 48 -7.38 -7.35 -2.16
C GLU A 48 -6.95 -7.18 -3.64
N PHE A 49 -6.79 -8.29 -4.37
CA PHE A 49 -6.53 -8.25 -5.81
C PHE A 49 -7.69 -7.62 -6.61
N LEU A 50 -8.93 -8.00 -6.31
CA LEU A 50 -10.12 -7.40 -6.93
C LEU A 50 -10.14 -5.87 -6.75
N TYR A 51 -9.90 -5.38 -5.54
CA TYR A 51 -9.90 -3.94 -5.24
C TYR A 51 -8.79 -3.23 -6.01
N THR A 52 -7.61 -3.84 -6.09
CA THR A 52 -6.48 -3.31 -6.86
C THR A 52 -6.84 -3.22 -8.34
N ASP A 53 -7.31 -4.31 -8.95
CA ASP A 53 -7.62 -4.39 -10.37
C ASP A 53 -8.74 -3.41 -10.78
N VAL A 54 -9.81 -3.35 -9.98
CA VAL A 54 -10.90 -2.39 -10.21
C VAL A 54 -10.41 -0.95 -10.05
N GLY A 55 -9.56 -0.70 -9.05
CA GLY A 55 -8.92 0.60 -8.86
C GLY A 55 -8.04 1.00 -10.05
N ASP A 56 -7.32 0.06 -10.65
CA ASP A 56 -6.51 0.28 -11.85
C ASP A 56 -7.37 0.58 -13.08
N VAL A 57 -8.57 0.02 -13.17
CA VAL A 57 -9.56 0.42 -14.19
C VAL A 57 -10.05 1.84 -13.99
N LEU A 58 -10.39 2.22 -12.75
CA LEU A 58 -10.88 3.58 -12.47
C LEU A 58 -9.79 4.64 -12.71
N ARG A 59 -8.52 4.31 -12.42
CA ARG A 59 -7.37 5.17 -12.70
C ARG A 59 -7.00 5.22 -14.20
N GLY A 60 -7.52 4.30 -15.00
CA GLY A 60 -7.30 4.23 -16.45
C GLY A 60 -6.04 3.48 -16.87
N PHE A 61 -5.47 2.66 -15.99
CA PHE A 61 -4.33 1.80 -16.30
C PHE A 61 -4.74 0.49 -16.97
N LEU A 62 -5.94 -0.01 -16.66
CA LEU A 62 -6.50 -1.25 -17.18
C LEU A 62 -7.84 -0.99 -17.85
N LYS A 63 -8.10 -1.48 -19.07
CA LYS A 63 -9.41 -1.26 -19.69
C LYS A 63 -10.48 -2.14 -19.04
N PRO A 64 -11.75 -1.70 -18.97
CA PRO A 64 -12.86 -2.52 -18.44
C PRO A 64 -13.01 -3.87 -19.15
N THR A 65 -12.69 -3.94 -20.46
CA THR A 65 -12.76 -5.18 -21.26
C THR A 65 -11.64 -6.17 -20.96
N GLU A 66 -10.56 -5.71 -20.34
CA GLU A 66 -9.39 -6.53 -19.99
C GLU A 66 -9.47 -7.04 -18.53
N LEU A 67 -10.36 -6.47 -17.72
CA LEU A 67 -10.61 -6.87 -16.33
C LEU A 67 -10.88 -8.38 -16.15
N PRO A 68 -11.73 -9.07 -16.94
CA PRO A 68 -12.01 -10.49 -16.71
C PRO A 68 -10.75 -11.36 -16.82
N LYS A 69 -9.86 -11.01 -17.76
CA LYS A 69 -8.59 -11.73 -17.95
C LYS A 69 -7.62 -11.46 -16.81
N MET A 70 -7.55 -10.21 -16.34
CA MET A 70 -6.71 -9.86 -15.19
C MET A 70 -7.17 -10.60 -13.93
N LEU A 71 -8.48 -10.65 -13.68
CA LEU A 71 -9.04 -11.37 -12.54
C LEU A 71 -8.77 -12.87 -12.58
N GLU A 72 -8.82 -13.49 -13.77
CA GLU A 72 -8.44 -14.90 -13.95
C GLU A 72 -6.97 -15.13 -13.57
N GLU A 73 -6.07 -14.26 -14.06
CA GLU A 73 -4.63 -14.36 -13.81
C GLU A 73 -4.28 -14.10 -12.34
N ASP A 74 -4.92 -13.12 -11.70
CA ASP A 74 -4.55 -12.63 -10.37
C ASP A 74 -5.22 -13.38 -9.23
N LEU A 75 -6.51 -13.73 -9.38
CA LEU A 75 -7.26 -14.45 -8.35
C LEU A 75 -7.14 -15.98 -8.51
N HIS A 76 -6.56 -16.44 -9.63
CA HIS A 76 -6.49 -17.86 -10.01
C HIS A 76 -7.86 -18.58 -10.00
N ILE A 77 -8.90 -17.86 -10.44
CA ILE A 77 -10.29 -18.35 -10.49
C ILE A 77 -10.66 -18.84 -11.90
N PRO A 78 -11.68 -19.71 -12.04
CA PRO A 78 -12.20 -20.11 -13.33
C PRO A 78 -12.68 -18.90 -14.18
N PRO A 79 -12.53 -18.96 -15.52
CA PRO A 79 -12.88 -17.85 -16.40
C PRO A 79 -14.37 -17.49 -16.35
N ASP A 80 -15.24 -18.46 -16.08
CA ASP A 80 -16.68 -18.23 -15.92
C ASP A 80 -16.98 -17.32 -14.72
N ILE A 81 -16.29 -17.53 -13.59
CA ILE A 81 -16.45 -16.73 -12.37
C ILE A 81 -15.84 -15.35 -12.58
N ALA A 82 -14.66 -15.26 -13.21
CA ALA A 82 -14.04 -13.98 -13.55
C ALA A 82 -14.95 -13.11 -14.45
N THR A 83 -15.62 -13.74 -15.42
CA THR A 83 -16.57 -13.05 -16.30
C THR A 83 -17.78 -12.55 -15.50
N LEU A 84 -18.33 -13.39 -14.60
CA LEU A 84 -19.45 -13.00 -13.74
C LEU A 84 -19.10 -11.80 -12.84
N ILE A 85 -17.97 -11.87 -12.14
CA ILE A 85 -17.47 -10.78 -11.28
C ILE A 85 -17.28 -9.51 -12.10
N SER A 86 -16.66 -9.62 -13.29
CA SER A 86 -16.41 -8.45 -14.13
C SER A 86 -17.69 -7.75 -14.60
N GLU A 87 -18.76 -8.48 -14.91
CA GLU A 87 -20.05 -7.91 -15.26
C GLU A 87 -20.74 -7.27 -14.04
N GLU A 88 -20.64 -7.90 -12.87
CA GLU A 88 -21.16 -7.30 -11.63
C GLU A 88 -20.46 -5.97 -11.29
N VAL A 89 -19.13 -5.95 -11.35
CA VAL A 89 -18.32 -4.74 -11.17
C VAL A 89 -18.72 -3.68 -12.18
N ARG A 90 -18.88 -4.07 -13.44
CA ARG A 90 -19.30 -3.14 -14.50
C ARG A 90 -20.64 -2.49 -14.17
N ILE A 91 -21.66 -3.28 -13.83
CA ILE A 91 -23.01 -2.78 -13.57
C ILE A 91 -23.05 -1.91 -12.30
N LYS A 92 -22.38 -2.35 -11.23
CA LYS A 92 -22.44 -1.69 -9.93
C LYS A 92 -21.52 -0.49 -9.80
N ILE A 93 -20.37 -0.50 -10.47
CA ILE A 93 -19.31 0.50 -10.27
C ILE A 93 -19.05 1.30 -11.54
N PHE A 94 -18.84 0.66 -12.70
CA PHE A 94 -18.43 1.37 -13.91
C PHE A 94 -19.59 2.10 -14.61
N ASP A 95 -20.77 1.48 -14.69
CA ASP A 95 -21.94 2.05 -15.36
C ASP A 95 -22.41 3.38 -14.72
N PRO A 96 -22.49 3.51 -13.37
CA PRO A 96 -22.76 4.80 -12.71
C PRO A 96 -21.74 5.89 -13.04
N LEU A 97 -20.50 5.50 -13.34
CA LEU A 97 -19.38 6.39 -13.62
C LEU A 97 -19.08 6.54 -15.12
N GLY A 98 -19.87 5.95 -16.01
CA GLY A 98 -19.50 5.73 -17.41
C GLY A 98 -19.14 7.00 -18.20
N SER A 99 -19.83 8.12 -17.95
CA SER A 99 -19.52 9.41 -18.59
C SER A 99 -18.15 9.95 -18.19
N GLU A 100 -17.78 9.79 -16.93
CA GLU A 100 -16.51 10.25 -16.35
C GLU A 100 -15.38 9.30 -16.68
N LEU A 101 -15.64 7.99 -16.63
CA LEU A 101 -14.69 6.95 -17.00
C LEU A 101 -14.26 7.12 -18.47
N THR A 102 -15.18 7.50 -19.36
CA THR A 102 -14.85 7.82 -20.75
C THR A 102 -13.85 8.98 -20.88
N ASN A 103 -13.88 9.96 -19.96
CA ASN A 103 -12.92 11.06 -19.95
C ASN A 103 -11.52 10.61 -19.51
N VAL A 104 -11.45 9.63 -18.60
CA VAL A 104 -10.18 9.01 -18.18
C VAL A 104 -9.48 8.33 -19.37
N TYR A 105 -10.22 7.65 -20.25
CA TYR A 105 -9.65 6.93 -21.40
C TYR A 105 -9.46 7.77 -22.67
N LYS A 106 -9.95 9.02 -22.71
CA LYS A 106 -9.62 9.91 -23.82
C LYS A 106 -8.13 10.23 -23.72
N PRO A 107 -7.30 9.90 -24.74
CA PRO A 107 -5.96 10.44 -24.77
C PRO A 107 -6.10 11.96 -24.67
N PHE A 108 -5.27 12.59 -23.84
CA PHE A 108 -5.16 14.04 -23.77
C PHE A 108 -4.86 14.50 -25.19
N SER A 109 -5.91 14.80 -25.97
CA SER A 109 -5.81 15.59 -27.18
C SER A 109 -5.24 16.86 -26.64
N SER A 110 -3.93 17.02 -26.80
CA SER A 110 -3.24 18.26 -26.56
C SER A 110 -4.11 19.32 -27.19
N THR A 111 -4.85 20.05 -26.37
CA THR A 111 -5.11 21.46 -26.61
C THR A 111 -3.74 22.09 -26.57
N SER A 112 -2.96 21.87 -27.64
CA SER A 112 -2.22 22.93 -28.26
C SER A 112 -3.24 24.04 -28.38
N SER A 113 -3.20 24.94 -27.40
CA SER A 113 -3.67 26.28 -27.61
C SER A 113 -2.91 26.76 -28.85
N SER A 114 -3.54 26.59 -30.00
CA SER A 114 -3.32 27.44 -31.14
C SER A 114 -3.78 28.80 -30.67
N PHE A 115 -2.90 29.48 -29.93
CA PHE A 115 -2.83 30.92 -30.00
C PHE A 115 -2.43 31.21 -31.44
N SER A 116 -3.46 31.25 -32.29
CA SER A 116 -3.40 31.81 -33.62
C SER A 116 -2.91 33.23 -33.43
N SER A 117 -1.60 33.41 -33.66
CA SER A 117 -0.92 34.69 -33.68
C SER A 117 -1.42 35.47 -34.88
N LYS A 118 -2.66 35.96 -34.83
CA LYS A 118 -3.03 37.14 -35.57
C LYS A 118 -2.26 38.27 -34.93
N ALA A 119 -1.17 38.65 -35.60
CA ALA A 119 -0.36 39.80 -35.32
C ALA A 119 -1.24 41.06 -35.28
N THR A 120 -1.75 41.38 -34.10
CA THR A 120 -2.04 42.74 -33.69
C THR A 120 -1.04 43.06 -32.59
N PRO A 121 -0.19 44.09 -32.74
CA PRO A 121 0.74 44.45 -31.69
C PRO A 121 -0.09 44.86 -30.46
N PHE A 122 -0.03 44.03 -29.41
CA PHE A 122 -0.52 44.43 -28.11
C PHE A 122 0.41 45.53 -27.60
N ILE A 123 -0.13 46.74 -27.46
CA ILE A 123 0.55 47.85 -26.82
C ILE A 123 0.71 47.45 -25.35
N LEU A 124 1.92 47.07 -24.97
CA LEU A 124 2.29 46.81 -23.59
C LEU A 124 2.21 48.16 -22.85
N HIS A 125 1.13 48.37 -22.08
CA HIS A 125 1.08 49.52 -21.18
C HIS A 125 2.23 49.40 -20.19
N LYS A 126 3.09 50.42 -20.28
CA LYS A 126 4.28 50.68 -19.49
C LYS A 126 3.98 50.59 -17.99
N HIS A 127 4.90 49.95 -17.28
CA HIS A 127 4.93 49.83 -15.82
C HIS A 127 4.50 51.11 -15.09
N GLU A 128 3.51 50.99 -14.22
CA GLU A 128 3.32 51.92 -13.12
C GLU A 128 4.06 51.32 -11.92
N GLU A 129 5.10 52.02 -11.47
CA GLU A 129 5.90 51.65 -10.30
C GLU A 129 4.99 51.66 -9.06
N VAL A 130 4.77 50.48 -8.48
CA VAL A 130 4.18 50.35 -7.15
C VAL A 130 5.18 50.88 -6.13
N VAL A 131 4.88 52.04 -5.56
CA VAL A 131 5.60 52.56 -4.39
C VAL A 131 5.33 51.60 -3.23
N PRO A 132 6.35 51.04 -2.55
CA PRO A 132 6.12 50.22 -1.36
C PRO A 132 5.48 51.12 -0.30
N MET A 133 4.25 50.80 0.08
CA MET A 133 3.60 51.43 1.22
C MET A 133 4.22 50.81 2.49
N GLU A 134 5.39 51.33 2.87
CA GLU A 134 5.93 51.13 4.22
C GLU A 134 4.92 51.66 5.24
N GLY A 135 4.58 50.83 6.23
CA GLY A 135 4.09 51.32 7.52
C GLY A 135 2.60 51.19 7.83
N ALA A 136 1.96 50.06 7.54
CA ALA A 136 0.70 49.72 8.21
C ALA A 136 0.81 48.34 8.88
N HIS A 137 1.34 48.31 10.10
CA HIS A 137 0.96 47.29 11.06
C HIS A 137 -0.46 47.61 11.54
N PRO A 138 -1.52 46.87 11.20
CA PRO A 138 -2.56 46.68 12.17
C PRO A 138 -1.95 45.76 13.23
N SER A 139 -1.43 46.36 14.30
CA SER A 139 -1.43 45.72 15.62
C SER A 139 -2.89 45.52 16.02
N ALA A 140 -3.60 44.68 15.28
CA ALA A 140 -4.81 44.06 15.75
C ALA A 140 -4.31 43.01 16.74
N GLU A 141 -4.43 43.35 18.02
CA GLU A 141 -4.48 42.38 19.11
C GLU A 141 -5.51 41.30 18.72
N PHE A 142 -5.03 40.26 18.02
CA PHE A 142 -5.76 39.02 17.94
C PHE A 142 -5.72 38.43 19.34
N GLU A 143 -6.76 38.72 20.12
CA GLU A 143 -7.07 37.96 21.32
C GLU A 143 -7.17 36.50 20.89
N ARG A 144 -6.15 35.72 21.27
CA ARG A 144 -6.14 34.29 21.00
C ARG A 144 -7.40 33.70 21.68
N PRO A 145 -8.24 32.93 20.96
CA PRO A 145 -9.38 32.29 21.58
C PRO A 145 -8.88 31.42 22.75
N VAL A 146 -9.62 31.47 23.86
CA VAL A 146 -9.28 30.96 25.20
C VAL A 146 -9.08 29.43 25.28
N PHE A 147 -9.03 28.75 24.14
CA PHE A 147 -8.95 27.29 24.04
C PHE A 147 -7.54 26.76 24.37
N TYR A 148 -6.49 27.56 24.18
CA TYR A 148 -5.13 27.22 24.61
C TYR A 148 -4.83 27.83 25.98
N LYS A 149 -5.55 27.40 27.01
CA LYS A 149 -5.02 27.45 28.37
C LYS A 149 -4.22 26.17 28.57
N GLU A 150 -2.95 26.29 28.94
CA GLU A 150 -2.18 25.16 29.47
C GLU A 150 -2.89 24.66 30.74
N HIS A 151 -3.72 23.64 30.57
CA HIS A 151 -4.19 22.87 31.71
C HIS A 151 -2.98 22.12 32.23
N THR A 152 -2.42 22.59 33.34
CA THR A 152 -1.55 21.78 34.19
C THR A 152 -2.28 20.47 34.42
N PHE A 153 -1.81 19.40 33.76
CA PHE A 153 -2.35 18.06 33.87
C PHE A 153 -2.00 17.55 35.27
N GLN A 154 -2.82 17.92 36.25
CA GLN A 154 -2.81 17.28 37.56
C GLN A 154 -3.44 15.91 37.37
N GLY A 155 -2.55 14.91 37.30
CA GLY A 155 -2.91 13.51 37.17
C GLY A 155 -3.93 13.11 38.23
N THR A 156 -5.17 12.94 37.80
CA THR A 156 -6.14 12.08 38.46
C THR A 156 -6.50 11.05 37.41
N GLN A 157 -5.97 9.84 37.57
CA GLN A 157 -6.43 8.73 36.75
C GLN A 157 -7.92 8.51 37.05
N PRO A 158 -8.81 8.54 36.04
CA PRO A 158 -10.14 7.99 36.23
C PRO A 158 -9.99 6.48 36.40
N SER A 159 -10.34 5.95 37.58
CA SER A 159 -10.53 4.51 37.75
C SER A 159 -11.69 4.11 36.87
N PHE A 160 -11.39 3.51 35.72
CA PHE A 160 -12.37 2.77 34.95
C PHE A 160 -12.69 1.50 35.75
N GLU A 161 -13.78 1.53 36.52
CA GLU A 161 -14.40 0.30 37.00
C GLU A 161 -15.06 -0.35 35.78
N GLU A 162 -14.34 -1.26 35.13
CA GLU A 162 -14.91 -2.11 34.09
C GLU A 162 -15.91 -3.07 34.74
N PRO A 163 -17.19 -3.09 34.34
CA PRO A 163 -18.08 -4.16 34.77
C PRO A 163 -17.60 -5.46 34.11
N SER A 164 -16.96 -6.33 34.89
CA SER A 164 -16.56 -7.67 34.43
C SER A 164 -17.82 -8.53 34.22
N VAL A 165 -18.41 -8.46 33.03
CA VAL A 165 -19.51 -9.33 32.65
C VAL A 165 -18.96 -10.76 32.54
N THR A 166 -19.26 -11.57 33.54
CA THR A 166 -18.86 -12.99 33.55
C THR A 166 -19.86 -13.77 32.70
N ALA A 167 -19.48 -14.11 31.47
CA ALA A 167 -20.30 -14.96 30.61
C ALA A 167 -20.32 -16.39 31.18
N ARG A 168 -21.51 -16.88 31.57
CA ARG A 168 -21.71 -18.26 32.06
C ARG A 168 -22.21 -19.12 30.91
N LEU A 169 -21.34 -19.98 30.37
CA LEU A 169 -21.67 -20.92 29.31
C LEU A 169 -22.12 -22.26 29.94
N GLU A 170 -23.42 -22.55 29.90
CA GLU A 170 -23.98 -23.82 30.36
C GLU A 170 -24.01 -24.82 29.18
N ILE A 171 -22.98 -25.66 29.07
CA ILE A 171 -23.00 -26.86 28.22
C ILE A 171 -22.83 -28.06 29.15
N GLY A 172 -23.91 -28.81 29.38
CA GLY A 172 -23.85 -30.19 29.87
C GLY A 172 -23.21 -30.40 31.26
N GLY A 173 -23.85 -29.92 32.32
CA GLY A 173 -23.96 -30.66 33.58
C GLY A 173 -22.73 -30.88 34.47
N THR A 174 -21.58 -30.24 34.22
CA THR A 174 -20.48 -30.19 35.21
C THR A 174 -19.79 -28.82 35.20
N PRO A 175 -19.67 -28.12 36.35
CA PRO A 175 -19.00 -26.83 36.40
C PRO A 175 -17.47 -27.02 36.38
N ILE A 176 -16.83 -26.61 35.29
CA ILE A 176 -15.37 -26.41 35.25
C ILE A 176 -15.10 -25.00 35.78
N ILE A 177 -14.66 -24.91 37.03
CA ILE A 177 -14.09 -23.68 37.57
C ILE A 177 -12.68 -23.58 36.97
N SER A 178 -12.55 -22.79 35.91
CA SER A 178 -11.23 -22.45 35.36
C SER A 178 -10.64 -21.37 36.26
N GLU A 179 -9.73 -21.74 37.15
CA GLU A 179 -8.83 -20.78 37.80
C GLU A 179 -8.00 -20.12 36.69
N LYS A 180 -8.37 -18.89 36.37
CA LYS A 180 -7.67 -18.05 35.41
C LYS A 180 -6.28 -17.76 35.98
N GLU A 181 -5.26 -18.48 35.52
CA GLU A 181 -3.87 -18.08 35.75
C GLU A 181 -3.68 -16.66 35.20
N GLU A 182 -3.33 -15.72 36.08
CA GLU A 182 -3.03 -14.36 35.69
C GLU A 182 -1.85 -14.37 34.71
N PRO A 183 -1.93 -13.65 33.57
CA PRO A 183 -0.80 -13.57 32.66
C PRO A 183 0.35 -12.89 33.40
N LYS A 184 1.45 -13.63 33.63
CA LYS A 184 2.70 -13.07 34.14
C LYS A 184 3.21 -12.04 33.15
N SER A 185 2.99 -10.77 33.47
CA SER A 185 3.60 -9.63 32.79
C SER A 185 5.11 -9.81 32.82
N VAL A 186 5.71 -10.12 31.67
CA VAL A 186 7.15 -10.10 31.51
C VAL A 186 7.53 -8.62 31.41
N GLU A 187 8.10 -8.07 32.47
CA GLU A 187 8.65 -6.71 32.45
C GLU A 187 9.65 -6.59 31.30
N THR A 188 9.33 -5.73 30.33
CA THR A 188 10.25 -5.42 29.24
C THR A 188 11.42 -4.63 29.82
N PRO A 189 12.69 -5.04 29.57
CA PRO A 189 13.83 -4.30 30.08
C PRO A 189 13.81 -2.87 29.52
N ARG A 190 13.84 -1.88 30.40
CA ARG A 190 13.88 -0.46 30.01
C ARG A 190 15.15 -0.20 29.19
N GLU A 191 14.96 0.36 28.01
CA GLU A 191 16.03 0.78 27.12
C GLU A 191 16.95 1.77 27.86
N GLN A 192 18.24 1.43 27.96
CA GLN A 192 19.21 2.28 28.64
C GLN A 192 19.51 3.50 27.78
N GLU A 193 19.42 4.70 28.37
CA GLU A 193 19.78 5.97 27.72
C GLU A 193 21.22 5.91 27.20
N ARG A 194 21.37 5.86 25.87
CA ARG A 194 22.67 5.92 25.21
C ARG A 194 23.09 7.38 25.10
N VAL A 195 24.03 7.79 25.95
CA VAL A 195 24.66 9.12 25.84
C VAL A 195 25.61 9.10 24.64
N VAL A 196 25.27 9.85 23.60
CA VAL A 196 26.11 10.02 22.40
C VAL A 196 27.12 11.13 22.66
N HIS A 197 28.40 10.78 22.77
CA HIS A 197 29.49 11.75 22.91
C HIS A 197 29.92 12.26 21.52
N TYR A 198 29.59 13.52 21.21
CA TYR A 198 29.97 14.19 19.94
C TYR A 198 31.36 14.85 20.00
N SER A 199 32.37 14.17 20.54
CA SER A 199 33.72 14.74 20.59
C SER A 199 34.53 14.58 19.29
N GLU A 200 34.06 13.76 18.34
CA GLU A 200 34.82 13.46 17.12
C GLU A 200 33.89 13.42 15.90
N LEU A 201 33.93 14.48 15.06
CA LEU A 201 33.32 14.50 13.72
C LEU A 201 34.12 13.59 12.77
N ARG A 202 34.18 12.29 13.03
CA ARG A 202 34.79 11.31 12.13
C ARG A 202 33.82 10.15 11.90
N THR A 203 33.50 9.89 10.65
CA THR A 203 32.80 8.68 10.26
C THR A 203 33.73 7.48 10.46
N PRO A 204 33.34 6.45 11.23
CA PRO A 204 34.12 5.22 11.30
C PRO A 204 34.21 4.62 9.90
N LEU A 205 35.39 4.15 9.51
CA LEU A 205 35.66 3.60 8.17
C LEU A 205 34.82 2.35 7.85
N ASN A 206 34.12 1.80 8.84
CA ASN A 206 33.21 0.67 8.68
C ASN A 206 31.96 0.86 9.57
N PRO A 207 30.86 1.42 9.03
CA PRO A 207 29.65 1.70 9.80
C PRO A 207 28.80 0.44 10.10
N PHE A 208 29.19 -0.74 9.59
CA PHE A 208 28.55 -2.02 9.85
C PHE A 208 29.59 -3.03 10.33
N GLY A 209 30.02 -2.89 11.59
CA GLY A 209 31.04 -3.76 12.20
C GLY A 209 30.60 -5.22 12.28
N GLY A 210 30.93 -6.01 11.25
CA GLY A 210 31.12 -7.45 11.37
C GLY A 210 32.53 -7.73 11.89
N GLN A 211 32.63 -8.39 13.05
CA GLN A 211 33.91 -8.88 13.55
C GLN A 211 34.52 -9.86 12.54
N GLN A 212 35.62 -9.47 11.90
CA GLN A 212 36.57 -10.44 11.35
C GLN A 212 37.33 -11.07 12.52
N SER A 213 36.79 -12.12 13.11
CA SER A 213 37.61 -13.10 13.82
C SER A 213 38.13 -14.10 12.79
N SER A 214 39.43 -14.03 12.57
CA SER A 214 40.26 -14.92 11.79
C SER A 214 40.04 -16.40 12.10
N LYS A 215 39.80 -17.20 11.05
CA LYS A 215 40.40 -18.52 10.75
C LYS A 215 39.51 -19.27 9.75
N ASN A 216 39.85 -19.13 8.46
CA ASN A 216 39.85 -20.19 7.45
C ASN A 216 40.30 -19.56 6.13
N VAL A 217 41.61 -19.47 5.96
CA VAL A 217 42.20 -19.28 4.64
C VAL A 217 42.00 -20.61 3.92
N LEU A 218 41.07 -20.64 2.97
CA LEU A 218 40.89 -21.76 2.07
C LEU A 218 42.09 -21.78 1.10
N ASP A 219 43.05 -22.65 1.39
CA ASP A 219 44.24 -22.86 0.57
C ASP A 219 43.85 -23.63 -0.71
N LEU A 220 43.73 -22.92 -1.82
CA LEU A 220 43.37 -23.46 -3.14
C LEU A 220 44.59 -24.01 -3.91
N SER A 221 45.68 -24.38 -3.22
CA SER A 221 46.89 -24.90 -3.84
C SER A 221 47.16 -26.38 -3.56
N LYS A 222 46.30 -27.28 -4.06
CA LYS A 222 46.73 -28.64 -4.43
C LYS A 222 46.30 -29.01 -5.84
N LYS A 223 47.28 -28.92 -6.73
CA LYS A 223 47.33 -29.44 -8.10
C LYS A 223 47.10 -30.96 -8.13
N LYS A 224 46.31 -31.36 -9.14
CA LYS A 224 46.50 -32.44 -10.13
C LYS A 224 47.20 -33.73 -9.71
N ASP A 225 46.53 -34.86 -9.96
CA ASP A 225 46.89 -35.83 -11.02
C ASP A 225 45.60 -36.64 -11.36
N LYS A 226 45.05 -36.53 -12.58
CA LYS A 226 45.32 -37.30 -13.82
C LYS A 226 45.14 -38.82 -13.67
N THR A 227 44.07 -39.36 -14.27
CA THR A 227 44.06 -40.42 -15.32
C THR A 227 42.59 -40.68 -15.69
N SER A 228 42.12 -40.29 -16.88
CA SER A 228 42.19 -41.01 -18.17
C SER A 228 41.07 -42.04 -18.33
N GLU A 229 40.24 -41.80 -19.36
CA GLU A 229 39.65 -42.81 -20.28
C GLU A 229 38.55 -43.71 -19.68
N ASP A 230 37.49 -44.13 -20.34
CA ASP A 230 36.90 -43.99 -21.69
C ASP A 230 35.53 -44.71 -21.58
N GLY A 231 34.63 -44.53 -22.55
CA GLY A 231 33.50 -45.46 -22.75
C GLY A 231 32.09 -44.95 -22.39
N GLY A 232 31.27 -44.84 -23.44
CA GLY A 232 29.85 -44.45 -23.42
C GLY A 232 28.87 -45.47 -22.81
N PRO A 233 27.56 -45.34 -23.12
CA PRO A 233 26.48 -45.75 -22.22
C PRO A 233 26.18 -47.25 -22.30
N HIS A 234 26.03 -47.88 -21.14
CA HIS A 234 25.49 -49.24 -21.03
C HIS A 234 24.04 -49.17 -20.55
N LEU A 235 23.11 -49.48 -21.45
CA LEU A 235 21.72 -49.80 -21.14
C LEU A 235 21.64 -51.31 -20.89
N GLU A 236 21.40 -51.72 -19.66
CA GLU A 236 20.94 -53.08 -19.35
C GLU A 236 19.62 -53.01 -18.59
N GLY A 237 18.57 -53.48 -19.26
CA GLY A 237 17.31 -53.79 -18.63
C GLY A 237 17.45 -55.01 -17.73
N ASN A 238 16.66 -55.04 -16.68
CA ASN A 238 16.42 -56.27 -15.95
C ASN A 238 14.91 -56.46 -15.73
N VAL A 239 14.45 -57.57 -16.30
CA VAL A 239 13.13 -58.17 -16.14
C VAL A 239 13.09 -58.87 -14.80
N VAL A 240 12.03 -58.66 -14.01
CA VAL A 240 11.64 -59.54 -12.90
C VAL A 240 10.11 -59.52 -12.88
N ASP A 241 9.48 -60.37 -13.70
CA ASP A 241 8.87 -61.66 -13.35
C ASP A 241 7.74 -61.56 -12.32
N LEU A 242 6.53 -61.87 -12.81
CA LEU A 242 5.26 -61.92 -12.09
C LEU A 242 5.01 -63.37 -11.70
N SER A 243 4.89 -63.65 -10.41
CA SER A 243 4.30 -64.87 -9.86
C SER A 243 3.31 -64.50 -8.78
#